data_AF-A0A7V9D141-F1
#
_entry.id   AF-A0A7V9D141-F1
#
_cell.length_a   1.000
_cell.length_b   1.000
_cell.length_c   1.000
_cell.angle_alpha   90.00
_cell.angle_beta   90.00
_cell.angle_gamma   90.00
#
_symmetry.space_group_name_H-M   'P 1'
#
loop_
_entity.id
_entity.type
_entity.pdbx_description
1 polymer ?
#
loop_
_entity_poly.entity_id
_entity_poly.type
_entity_poly.pdbx_seq_one_letter_code
_entity_poly.pdbx_strand_id
1 'polypeptide(L)'
;MDAEHFEAIVGRVLDALPAPLATRVADIAVVVEEEPTAQDRRVYGTDGVLLGRYSGVALPRRRVRGRSSIARMPDLIKLYQGPIERACDGDETCIAHLIEETLHREIGRYFGIPYAST
;
A
#
# COMPACT_ATOMS: atom_id res chain seq x y z
N MET A 1 12.58 -12.79 -4.90
CA MET A 1 13.53 -12.68 -3.77
C MET A 1 12.89 -13.32 -2.54
N ASP A 2 13.56 -13.40 -1.40
CA ASP A 2 12.87 -13.80 -0.16
C ASP A 2 12.10 -12.60 0.43
N ALA A 3 11.22 -12.89 1.38
CA ALA A 3 10.36 -11.88 2.00
C ALA A 3 11.16 -10.83 2.78
N GLU A 4 12.20 -11.25 3.51
CA GLU A 4 13.03 -10.34 4.32
C GLU A 4 13.75 -9.31 3.44
N HIS A 5 14.29 -9.74 2.30
CA HIS A 5 14.93 -8.84 1.34
C HIS A 5 13.91 -7.86 0.74
N PHE A 6 12.73 -8.35 0.36
CA PHE A 6 11.67 -7.49 -0.17
C PHE A 6 11.22 -6.44 0.86
N GLU A 7 11.01 -6.84 2.11
CA GLU A 7 10.68 -5.95 3.23
C GLU A 7 11.77 -4.90 3.47
N ALA A 8 13.05 -5.27 3.30
CA ALA A 8 14.16 -4.31 3.37
C ALA A 8 14.12 -3.27 2.23
N ILE A 9 13.71 -3.66 1.02
CA ILE A 9 13.47 -2.71 -0.08
C ILE A 9 12.30 -1.78 0.28
N VAL A 10 11.19 -2.33 0.77
CA VAL A 10 10.03 -1.54 1.19
C VAL A 10 10.44 -0.52 2.26
N GLY A 11 11.21 -0.93 3.26
CA GLY A 11 11.75 -0.04 4.30
C GLY A 11 12.57 1.11 3.72
N ARG A 12 13.51 0.83 2.81
CA ARG A 12 14.30 1.85 2.12
C ARG A 12 13.43 2.85 1.35
N VAL A 13 12.38 2.37 0.68
CA VAL A 13 11.45 3.24 -0.06
C VAL A 13 10.66 4.12 0.90
N LEU A 14 10.17 3.56 2.01
CA LEU A 14 9.44 4.31 3.05
C LEU A 14 10.31 5.42 3.66
N ASP A 15 11.57 5.13 3.96
CA ASP A 15 12.53 6.09 4.50
C ASP A 15 12.88 7.21 3.51
N ALA A 16 12.77 6.93 2.20
CA ALA A 16 13.04 7.89 1.12
C ALA A 16 11.82 8.73 0.74
N LEU A 17 10.63 8.48 1.30
CA LEU A 17 9.42 9.20 0.93
C LEU A 17 9.50 10.70 1.22
N PRO A 18 8.97 11.56 0.34
CA PRO A 18 8.86 12.99 0.61
C PRO A 18 8.07 13.27 1.89
N ALA A 19 8.46 14.28 2.66
CA ALA A 19 7.83 14.63 3.95
C ALA A 19 6.28 14.73 3.93
N PRO A 20 5.62 15.28 2.89
CA PRO A 20 4.16 15.28 2.81
C PRO A 20 3.53 13.89 2.73
N LEU A 21 4.24 12.91 2.18
CA LEU A 21 3.79 11.52 2.07
C LEU A 21 4.15 10.73 3.34
N ALA A 22 5.39 10.89 3.83
CA ALA A 22 5.86 10.23 5.06
C ALA A 22 4.94 10.53 6.26
N THR A 23 4.51 11.78 6.43
CA THR A 23 3.57 12.18 7.49
C THR A 23 2.23 11.45 7.39
N ARG A 24 1.77 11.17 6.17
CA ARG A 24 0.49 10.50 5.91
C ARG A 24 0.59 8.98 6.05
N VAL A 25 1.75 8.41 5.74
CA VAL A 25 2.05 6.99 5.93
C VAL A 25 2.30 6.66 7.41
N ALA A 26 2.74 7.62 8.23
CA ALA A 26 2.98 7.38 9.66
C ALA A 26 1.74 6.86 10.42
N ASP A 27 0.53 7.14 9.94
CA ASP A 27 -0.75 6.64 10.50
C ASP A 27 -1.23 5.34 9.84
N ILE A 28 -0.49 4.83 8.85
CA ILE A 28 -0.85 3.69 8.00
C ILE A 28 0.19 2.58 8.14
N ALA A 29 -0.24 1.38 8.48
CA ALA A 29 0.64 0.21 8.48
C ALA A 29 0.83 -0.32 7.05
N VAL A 30 2.08 -0.42 6.60
CA VAL A 30 2.41 -1.08 5.33
C VAL A 30 2.72 -2.55 5.62
N VAL A 31 2.05 -3.45 4.93
CA VAL A 31 2.24 -4.90 5.07
C VAL A 31 2.55 -5.52 3.72
N VAL A 32 3.47 -6.49 3.72
CA VAL A 32 3.84 -7.26 2.53
C VAL A 32 3.10 -8.60 2.58
N GLU A 33 2.53 -8.98 1.45
CA GLU A 33 1.86 -10.27 1.25
C GLU A 33 2.41 -10.89 -0.04
N GLU A 34 2.50 -12.21 -0.11
CA GLU A 34 3.04 -12.90 -1.28
C GLU A 34 2.17 -12.66 -2.54
N GLU A 35 0.85 -12.83 -2.40
CA GLU A 35 -0.11 -12.72 -3.50
C GLU A 35 -1.45 -12.09 -3.06
N PRO A 36 -2.16 -11.39 -3.96
CA PRO A 36 -3.49 -10.89 -3.68
C PRO A 36 -4.50 -12.03 -3.62
N THR A 37 -5.35 -11.98 -2.60
CA THR A 37 -6.44 -12.95 -2.44
C THR A 37 -7.52 -12.77 -3.51
N ALA A 38 -8.37 -13.79 -3.70
CA ALA A 38 -9.52 -13.69 -4.60
C ALA A 38 -10.46 -12.54 -4.21
N GLN A 39 -10.60 -12.26 -2.92
CA GLN A 39 -11.41 -11.13 -2.42
C GLN A 39 -10.76 -9.79 -2.78
N ASP A 40 -9.43 -9.67 -2.66
CA ASP A 40 -8.72 -8.44 -2.99
C ASP A 40 -8.90 -8.06 -4.47
N ARG A 41 -8.80 -9.06 -5.36
CA ARG A 41 -9.00 -8.87 -6.81
C ARG A 41 -10.44 -8.46 -7.15
N ARG A 42 -11.44 -9.06 -6.50
CA ARG A 42 -12.87 -8.70 -6.72
C ARG A 42 -13.19 -7.26 -6.34
N VAL A 43 -12.58 -6.74 -5.27
CA VAL A 43 -12.83 -5.39 -4.77
C VAL A 43 -12.15 -4.33 -5.63
N TYR A 44 -10.99 -4.66 -6.23
CA TYR A 44 -10.16 -3.69 -6.94
C TYR A 44 -10.43 -3.66 -8.46
N GLY A 45 -11.12 -4.67 -9.01
CA GLY A 45 -11.38 -4.79 -10.45
C GLY A 45 -10.46 -5.81 -11.12
N THR A 46 -10.88 -6.35 -12.27
CA THR A 46 -10.21 -7.43 -12.99
C THR A 46 -9.15 -6.96 -13.99
N ASP A 47 -9.09 -5.67 -14.27
CA ASP A 47 -8.34 -5.14 -15.39
C ASP A 47 -7.00 -4.58 -14.89
N GLY A 48 -6.02 -5.48 -14.72
CA GLY A 48 -4.64 -5.12 -14.38
C GLY A 48 -4.00 -6.01 -13.31
N VAL A 49 -2.70 -5.78 -13.10
CA VAL A 49 -1.93 -6.44 -12.03
C VAL A 49 -2.14 -5.67 -10.74
N LEU A 50 -2.67 -6.33 -9.71
CA LEU A 50 -2.84 -5.74 -8.39
C LEU A 50 -1.51 -5.77 -7.63
N LEU A 51 -0.80 -4.65 -7.63
CA LEU A 51 0.52 -4.49 -7.00
C LEU A 51 0.41 -4.07 -5.52
N GLY A 52 -0.67 -3.38 -5.17
CA GLY A 52 -0.97 -3.03 -3.80
C GLY A 52 -2.37 -2.46 -3.65
N ARG A 53 -2.84 -2.37 -2.41
CA ARG A 53 -4.13 -1.76 -2.08
C ARG A 53 -4.14 -1.16 -0.69
N TYR A 54 -4.83 -0.04 -0.57
CA TYR A 54 -5.33 0.42 0.71
C TYR A 54 -6.43 -0.53 1.24
N SER A 55 -6.35 -0.86 2.53
CA SER A 55 -7.29 -1.68 3.27
C SER A 55 -7.57 -1.02 4.63
N GLY A 56 -8.63 -0.21 4.67
CA GLY A 56 -9.13 0.41 5.89
C GLY A 56 -10.65 0.55 5.85
N VAL A 57 -11.26 0.74 7.01
CA VAL A 57 -12.69 1.08 7.09
C VAL A 57 -12.80 2.57 6.78
N ALA A 58 -13.33 2.91 5.60
CA ALA A 58 -13.36 4.27 5.06
C ALA A 58 -13.80 5.36 6.08
N LEU A 59 -13.08 6.49 6.03
CA LEU A 59 -13.28 7.73 6.81
C LEU A 59 -14.74 8.23 6.98
N PRO A 60 -15.71 8.06 6.06
CA PRO A 60 -17.08 8.55 6.30
C PRO A 60 -17.81 7.82 7.42
N ARG A 61 -17.33 6.61 7.80
CA ARG A 61 -17.88 5.85 8.94
C ARG A 61 -17.25 6.23 10.28
N ARG A 62 -16.32 7.20 10.34
CA ARG A 62 -15.77 7.77 11.58
C ARG A 62 -16.75 8.68 12.34
N ARG A 63 -18.07 8.51 12.16
CA ARG A 63 -19.10 9.01 13.07
C ARG A 63 -19.93 7.86 13.61
N VAL A 64 -19.34 7.07 14.50
CA VAL A 64 -20.15 6.26 15.43
C VAL A 64 -20.00 6.87 16.81
N ARG A 65 -21.05 7.59 17.21
CA ARG A 65 -21.32 7.92 18.59
C ARG A 65 -21.36 6.62 19.39
N GLY A 66 -20.52 6.52 20.40
CA GLY A 66 -20.74 5.65 21.55
C GLY A 66 -20.32 4.19 21.39
N ARG A 67 -19.55 3.74 22.38
CA ARG A 67 -19.38 2.34 22.82
C ARG A 67 -18.90 1.34 21.76
N SER A 68 -17.59 1.08 21.76
CA SER A 68 -17.01 -0.11 22.38
C SER A 68 -15.51 -0.11 22.12
N SER A 69 -14.73 -0.63 23.06
CA SER A 69 -13.27 -0.73 23.03
C SER A 69 -12.79 -1.75 21.99
N ILE A 70 -13.17 -1.58 20.72
CA ILE A 70 -12.52 -2.28 19.60
C ILE A 70 -11.21 -1.54 19.39
N ALA A 71 -10.09 -2.22 19.64
CA ALA A 71 -8.76 -1.69 19.37
C ALA A 71 -8.77 -1.01 17.99
N ARG A 72 -8.32 0.24 17.95
CA ARG A 72 -8.20 1.03 16.70
C ARG A 72 -7.33 0.22 15.74
N MET A 73 -7.93 -0.46 14.76
CA MET A 73 -7.15 -1.08 13.70
C MET A 73 -6.54 0.07 12.87
N PRO A 74 -5.22 0.10 12.70
CA PRO A 74 -4.61 1.08 11.82
C PRO A 74 -5.14 0.90 10.40
N ASP A 75 -5.18 2.00 9.67
CA ASP A 75 -5.37 1.94 8.23
C ASP A 75 -4.17 1.19 7.64
N LEU A 76 -4.39 0.31 6.65
CA LEU A 76 -3.33 -0.54 6.10
C LEU A 76 -3.12 -0.30 4.61
N ILE A 77 -1.89 -0.40 4.12
CA ILE A 77 -1.57 -0.61 2.71
C ILE A 77 -0.95 -1.99 2.59
N LYS A 78 -1.56 -2.85 1.77
CA LYS A 78 -0.99 -4.13 1.36
C LYS A 78 -0.16 -3.95 0.10
N LEU A 79 1.08 -4.41 0.08
CA LEU A 79 1.90 -4.59 -1.12
C LEU A 79 1.99 -6.08 -1.43
N TYR A 80 1.92 -6.43 -2.71
CA TYR A 80 1.98 -7.82 -3.15
C TYR A 80 3.32 -8.13 -3.82
N GLN A 81 4.17 -8.88 -3.12
CA GLN A 81 5.54 -9.19 -3.53
C GLN A 81 5.58 -9.91 -4.87
N GLY A 82 4.86 -11.03 -5.01
CA GLY A 82 4.87 -11.84 -6.23
C GLY A 82 4.50 -11.04 -7.49
N PRO A 83 3.39 -10.27 -7.51
CA PRO A 83 3.05 -9.38 -8.62
C PRO A 83 4.11 -8.32 -8.94
N ILE A 84 4.70 -7.69 -7.91
CA ILE A 84 5.72 -6.64 -8.08
C ILE A 84 7.00 -7.24 -8.67
N GLU A 85 7.47 -8.36 -8.14
CA GLU A 85 8.66 -9.05 -8.66
C GLU A 85 8.49 -9.47 -10.12
N ARG A 86 7.34 -10.05 -10.47
CA ARG A 86 7.04 -10.46 -11.85
C ARG A 86 6.94 -9.28 -12.81
N ALA A 87 6.47 -8.13 -12.36
CA ALA A 87 6.39 -6.93 -13.20
C ALA A 87 7.78 -6.34 -13.51
N CYS A 88 8.78 -6.65 -12.70
CA CYS A 88 10.14 -6.12 -12.79
C CYS A 88 11.19 -7.19 -13.14
N ASP A 89 10.77 -8.42 -13.45
CA ASP A 89 11.67 -9.56 -13.67
C ASP A 89 12.71 -9.75 -12.55
N GLY A 90 12.34 -9.39 -11.32
CA GLY A 90 13.21 -9.45 -10.13
C GLY A 90 14.24 -8.32 -9.99
N ASP A 91 14.25 -7.31 -10.87
CA ASP A 91 15.18 -6.17 -10.79
C ASP A 91 14.87 -5.28 -9.58
N GLU A 92 15.83 -5.13 -8.65
CA GLU A 92 15.62 -4.38 -7.41
C GLU A 92 15.31 -2.90 -7.64
N THR A 93 15.89 -2.27 -8.67
CA THR A 93 15.69 -0.84 -8.93
C THR A 93 14.28 -0.59 -9.44
N CYS A 94 13.82 -1.42 -10.38
CA CYS A 94 12.44 -1.44 -10.84
C CYS A 94 11.47 -1.73 -9.68
N ILE A 95 11.77 -2.71 -8.83
CA ILE A 95 10.93 -3.07 -7.68
C ILE A 95 10.78 -1.89 -6.73
N ALA A 96 11.88 -1.23 -6.36
CA ALA A 96 11.84 -0.05 -5.50
C ALA A 96 10.98 1.07 -6.11
N HIS A 97 11.16 1.34 -7.40
CA HIS A 97 10.36 2.34 -8.12
C HIS A 97 8.87 1.97 -8.15
N LEU A 98 8.56 0.71 -8.44
CA LEU A 98 7.18 0.23 -8.53
C LEU A 98 6.47 0.24 -7.17
N ILE A 99 7.19 -0.03 -6.08
CA ILE A 99 6.69 0.13 -4.70
C ILE A 99 6.36 1.59 -4.45
N GLU A 100 7.25 2.53 -4.79
CA GLU A 100 7.02 3.97 -4.61
C GLU A 100 5.78 4.45 -5.36
N GLU A 101 5.64 4.08 -6.64
CA GLU A 101 4.46 4.42 -7.44
C GLU A 101 3.17 3.82 -6.85
N THR A 102 3.23 2.61 -6.34
CA THR A 102 2.09 1.93 -5.72
C THR A 102 1.68 2.64 -4.43
N LEU A 103 2.63 3.02 -3.58
CA LEU A 103 2.37 3.80 -2.36
C LEU A 103 1.75 5.16 -2.70
N HIS A 104 2.34 5.90 -3.65
CA HIS A 104 1.79 7.18 -4.12
C HIS A 104 0.34 7.05 -4.58
N ARG A 105 0.03 6.03 -5.38
CA ARG A 105 -1.32 5.78 -5.90
C ARG A 105 -2.30 5.49 -4.78
N GLU A 106 -1.98 4.56 -3.88
CA GLU A 106 -2.88 4.18 -2.79
C GLU A 106 -3.13 5.31 -1.80
N ILE A 107 -2.09 6.06 -1.45
CA ILE A 107 -2.20 7.23 -0.58
C ILE A 107 -3.00 8.32 -1.27
N GLY A 108 -2.72 8.61 -2.54
CA GLY A 108 -3.47 9.59 -3.34
C GLY A 108 -4.97 9.27 -3.39
N ARG A 109 -5.34 8.01 -3.66
CA ARG A 109 -6.74 7.56 -3.63
C ARG A 109 -7.39 7.75 -2.26
N TYR A 110 -6.68 7.48 -1.17
CA TYR A 110 -7.24 7.64 0.17
C TYR A 110 -7.53 9.12 0.53
N PHE A 111 -6.62 10.02 0.15
CA PHE A 111 -6.76 11.45 0.43
C PHE A 111 -7.55 12.23 -0.64
N GLY A 112 -7.95 11.59 -1.73
CA GLY A 112 -8.66 12.23 -2.84
C GLY A 112 -7.78 13.18 -3.66
N ILE A 113 -6.47 12.93 -3.71
CA ILE A 113 -5.49 13.77 -4.42
C ILE A 113 -5.11 13.07 -5.74
N PRO A 114 -5.17 13.76 -6.90
CA PRO A 114 -4.70 13.19 -8.16
C PRO A 114 -3.19 12.92 -8.13
N TYR A 115 -2.76 11.80 -8.71
CA TYR A 115 -1.34 11.52 -8.95
C TYR A 115 -0.80 12.53 -9.98
N ALA A 116 0.21 13.31 -9.58
CA ALA A 116 0.99 14.15 -10.48
C ALA A 116 2.42 13.60 -10.47
N SER A 117 2.80 12.89 -11.53
CA SER A 117 4.19 12.57 -11.82
C SER A 117 4.95 13.89 -11.96
N THR A 118 5.92 14.14 -11.08
CA THR A 118 6.87 15.25 -11.25
C THR A 118 8.12 14.71 -11.92
#